data_AF-A0A2V7JWX6-F1
#
_entry.id   AF-A0A2V7JWX6-F1
#
_cell.length_a   1.000
_cell.length_b   1.000
_cell.length_c   1.000
_cell.angle_alpha   90.00
_cell.angle_beta   90.00
_cell.angle_gamma   90.00
#
_symmetry.space_group_name_H-M   'P 1'
#
loop_
_entity.id
_entity.type
_entity.pdbx_description
1 polymer ?
#
loop_
_entity_poly.entity_id
_entity_poly.type
_entity_poly.pdbx_seq_one_letter_code
_entity_poly.pdbx_strand_id
1 'polypeptide(L)'
;MPRWLAHLLVVLGWLFTPVLAWGASYAGLWLGAVVAARLSRPLVMLGVAALGAAIFGFAALAMWVRFMRRVPHLLSHHMAPRASEEHRAIAAAD
;
A
#
# COMPACT_ATOMS: atom_id res chain seq x y z
N MET A 1 -8.84 19.55 2.42
CA MET A 1 -9.76 18.40 2.35
C MET A 1 -10.38 18.19 3.72
N PRO A 2 -11.66 17.80 3.81
CA PRO A 2 -12.29 17.51 5.10
C PRO A 2 -11.58 16.32 5.79
N ARG A 3 -11.33 16.43 7.10
CA ARG A 3 -10.53 15.48 7.89
C ARG A 3 -11.03 14.04 7.76
N TRP A 4 -12.34 13.84 7.63
CA TRP A 4 -12.97 12.53 7.46
C TRP A 4 -12.54 11.78 6.18
N LEU A 5 -12.19 12.51 5.13
CA LEU A 5 -11.89 11.99 3.81
C LEU A 5 -10.47 11.48 3.80
N ALA A 6 -9.55 12.20 4.46
CA ALA A 6 -8.21 11.71 4.73
C ALA A 6 -8.23 10.40 5.52
N HIS A 7 -9.06 10.29 6.56
CA HIS A 7 -9.21 9.04 7.32
C HIS A 7 -9.80 7.92 6.44
N LEU A 8 -10.84 8.22 5.65
CA LEU A 8 -11.45 7.25 4.74
C LEU A 8 -10.44 6.70 3.72
N LEU A 9 -9.62 7.57 3.10
CA LEU A 9 -8.58 7.16 2.15
C LEU A 9 -7.52 6.27 2.82
N VAL A 10 -7.13 6.58 4.06
CA VAL A 10 -6.17 5.77 4.80
C VAL A 10 -6.78 4.40 5.12
N VAL A 11 -8.00 4.35 5.64
CA VAL A 11 -8.69 3.09 5.95
C VAL A 11 -8.86 2.26 4.69
N LEU A 12 -9.34 2.87 3.60
CA LEU A 12 -9.55 2.18 2.33
C LEU A 12 -8.23 1.67 1.74
N GLY A 13 -7.16 2.48 1.78
CA GLY A 13 -5.84 2.05 1.31
C GLY A 13 -5.27 0.89 2.13
N TRP A 14 -5.54 0.83 3.44
CA TRP A 14 -5.15 -0.31 4.26
C TRP A 14 -5.98 -1.56 3.93
N LEU A 15 -7.28 -1.39 3.69
CA LEU A 15 -8.17 -2.48 3.27
C LEU A 15 -7.80 -3.05 1.89
N PHE A 16 -7.23 -2.24 1.00
CA PHE A 16 -6.75 -2.66 -0.31
C PHE A 16 -5.43 -3.45 -0.26
N THR A 17 -4.69 -3.38 0.85
CA THR A 17 -3.41 -4.09 1.04
C THR A 17 -3.47 -5.59 0.72
N PRO A 18 -4.41 -6.38 1.27
CA PRO A 18 -4.52 -7.81 0.95
C PRO A 18 -4.80 -8.07 -0.54
N VAL A 19 -5.62 -7.24 -1.19
CA VAL A 19 -5.93 -7.38 -2.61
C VAL A 19 -4.70 -7.15 -3.47
N LEU A 20 -3.93 -6.11 -3.16
CA LEU A 20 -2.67 -5.78 -3.84
C LEU A 20 -1.62 -6.89 -3.64
N ALA A 21 -1.45 -7.35 -2.40
CA ALA A 21 -0.51 -8.42 -2.09
C ALA A 21 -0.89 -9.72 -2.82
N TRP A 22 -2.19 -10.04 -2.89
CA TRP A 22 -2.69 -11.22 -3.57
C TRP A 22 -2.48 -11.13 -5.09
N GLY A 23 -2.84 -9.99 -5.71
CA GLY A 23 -2.63 -9.76 -7.13
C GLY A 23 -1.14 -9.83 -7.53
N ALA A 24 -0.26 -9.24 -6.72
CA ALA A 24 1.19 -9.31 -6.95
C ALA A 24 1.73 -10.73 -6.80
N SER A 25 1.28 -11.46 -5.78
CA SER A 25 1.64 -12.87 -5.59
C SER A 25 1.20 -13.73 -6.77
N TYR A 26 -0.01 -13.50 -7.29
CA TYR A 26 -0.52 -14.22 -8.45
C TYR A 26 0.28 -13.94 -9.71
N ALA A 27 0.64 -12.67 -9.95
CA ALA A 27 1.52 -12.28 -11.05
C ALA A 27 2.90 -12.94 -10.94
N GLY A 28 3.49 -12.93 -9.73
CA GLY A 28 4.77 -13.59 -9.45
C GLY A 28 4.71 -15.10 -9.63
N LEU A 29 3.60 -15.74 -9.24
CA LEU A 29 3.37 -17.16 -9.44
C LEU A 29 3.31 -17.50 -10.94
N TRP A 30 2.57 -16.71 -11.72
CA TRP A 30 2.45 -16.90 -13.17
C TRP A 30 3.81 -16.75 -13.86
N LEU A 31 4.55 -15.71 -13.52
CA LEU A 31 5.88 -15.47 -14.08
C LEU A 31 6.85 -16.60 -13.70
N GLY A 32 6.82 -17.03 -12.43
CA GLY A 32 7.60 -18.16 -11.94
C GLY A 32 7.21 -19.48 -12.62
N ALA A 33 5.92 -19.71 -12.90
CA ALA A 33 5.44 -20.88 -13.61
C ALA A 33 5.91 -20.91 -15.08
N VAL A 34 5.90 -19.76 -15.77
CA VAL A 34 6.44 -19.64 -17.13
C VAL A 34 7.95 -19.96 -17.16
N VAL A 35 8.71 -19.48 -16.18
CA VAL A 35 10.13 -19.82 -16.05
C VAL A 35 10.31 -21.30 -15.73
N ALA A 36 9.50 -21.83 -14.80
CA ALA A 36 9.53 -23.22 -14.37
C ALA A 36 9.14 -24.21 -15.47
N ALA A 37 8.36 -23.80 -16.48
CA ALA A 37 7.97 -24.65 -17.61
C ALA A 37 9.17 -25.22 -18.39
N ARG A 38 10.36 -24.64 -18.24
CA ARG A 38 11.61 -25.14 -18.82
C ARG A 38 12.30 -26.23 -18.00
N LEU A 39 11.78 -26.57 -16.83
CA LEU A 39 12.36 -27.50 -15.88
C LEU A 39 11.63 -28.84 -15.92
N SER A 40 12.37 -29.93 -15.75
CA SER A 40 11.80 -31.29 -15.79
C SER A 40 11.46 -31.85 -14.39
N ARG A 41 11.98 -31.23 -13.32
CA ARG A 41 11.78 -31.69 -11.94
C ARG A 41 10.60 -30.97 -11.30
N PRO A 42 9.49 -31.66 -10.95
CA PRO A 42 8.25 -31.02 -10.49
C PRO A 42 8.43 -30.26 -9.17
N LEU A 43 9.24 -30.78 -8.25
CA LEU A 43 9.54 -30.09 -6.99
C LEU A 43 10.28 -28.76 -7.22
N VAL A 44 11.19 -28.71 -8.20
CA VAL A 44 11.92 -27.50 -8.54
C VAL A 44 10.99 -26.48 -9.21
N MET A 45 10.09 -26.95 -10.07
CA MET A 45 9.07 -26.10 -10.69
C MET A 45 8.17 -25.42 -9.65
N LEU A 46 7.69 -26.19 -8.67
CA LEU A 46 6.89 -25.68 -7.56
C LEU A 46 7.68 -24.65 -6.74
N GLY A 47 8.95 -24.94 -6.44
CA GLY A 47 9.84 -24.02 -5.72
C GLY A 47 10.01 -22.69 -6.44
N VAL A 48 10.23 -22.70 -7.76
CA VAL A 48 10.41 -21.48 -8.56
C VAL A 48 9.13 -20.65 -8.64
N ALA A 49 7.97 -21.29 -8.84
CA ALA A 49 6.69 -20.60 -8.86
C ALA A 49 6.34 -19.99 -7.49
N ALA A 50 6.54 -20.74 -6.41
CA ALA A 50 6.33 -20.26 -5.05
C ALA A 50 7.28 -19.12 -4.69
N LEU A 51 8.54 -19.19 -5.10
CA LEU A 51 9.52 -18.13 -4.89
C LEU A 51 9.13 -16.86 -5.66
N GLY A 52 8.69 -16.99 -6.92
CA GLY A 52 8.15 -15.88 -7.70
C GLY A 52 6.95 -15.23 -6.99
N ALA A 53 5.98 -16.02 -6.54
CA ALA A 53 4.83 -15.54 -5.79
C ALA A 53 5.24 -14.77 -4.53
N ALA A 54 6.15 -15.34 -3.74
CA ALA A 54 6.64 -14.74 -2.52
C ALA A 54 7.37 -13.42 -2.79
N ILE A 55 8.33 -13.39 -3.71
CA ILE A 55 9.12 -12.19 -4.02
C ILE A 55 8.18 -11.05 -4.43
N PHE A 56 7.26 -11.29 -5.36
CA PHE A 56 6.36 -10.24 -5.84
C PHE A 56 5.34 -9.82 -4.78
N GLY A 57 4.74 -10.77 -4.05
CA GLY A 57 3.81 -10.47 -2.97
C GLY A 57 4.43 -9.64 -1.85
N PHE A 58 5.62 -10.05 -1.37
CA PHE A 58 6.34 -9.32 -0.34
C PHE A 58 6.89 -7.98 -0.83
N ALA A 59 7.39 -7.90 -2.07
CA ALA A 59 7.86 -6.64 -2.64
C ALA A 59 6.72 -5.62 -2.78
N ALA A 60 5.56 -6.04 -3.29
CA ALA A 60 4.37 -5.20 -3.39
C ALA A 60 3.89 -4.74 -2.01
N LEU A 61 3.85 -5.64 -1.02
CA LEU A 61 3.49 -5.30 0.35
C LEU A 61 4.46 -4.30 0.96
N ALA A 62 5.77 -4.52 0.82
CA ALA A 62 6.79 -3.61 1.33
C ALA A 62 6.68 -2.22 0.71
N MET A 63 6.49 -2.16 -0.61
CA MET A 63 6.32 -0.89 -1.34
C MET A 63 5.02 -0.18 -0.92
N TRP A 64 3.91 -0.92 -0.79
CA TRP A 64 2.62 -0.40 -0.38
C TRP A 64 2.62 0.14 1.04
N VAL A 65 3.19 -0.61 2.00
CA VAL A 65 3.35 -0.15 3.39
C VAL A 65 4.20 1.10 3.44
N ARG A 66 5.29 1.17 2.67
CA ARG A 66 6.15 2.36 2.60
C ARG A 66 5.40 3.57 2.01
N PHE A 67 4.54 3.34 1.02
CA PHE A 67 3.67 4.37 0.46
C PHE A 67 2.62 4.85 1.47
N MET A 68 1.86 3.93 2.07
CA MET A 68 0.82 4.23 3.07
C MET A 68 1.38 4.96 4.31
N ARG A 69 2.65 4.73 4.67
CA ARG A 69 3.33 5.50 5.73
C ARG A 69 3.63 6.95 5.34
N ARG A 70 3.78 7.27 4.05
CA ARG A 70 4.06 8.64 3.56
C ARG A 70 2.79 9.47 3.30
N VAL A 71 1.68 8.81 2.96
CA VAL A 71 0.38 9.44 2.70
C VAL A 71 -0.10 10.37 3.84
N PRO A 72 -0.11 9.98 5.12
CA PRO A 72 -0.57 10.86 6.20
C PRO A 72 0.32 12.10 6.41
N HIS A 73 1.62 12.00 6.12
CA HIS A 73 2.54 13.14 6.17
C HIS A 73 2.31 14.17 5.07
N LEU A 74 1.90 13.72 3.87
CA LEU A 74 1.55 14.61 2.77
C LEU A 74 0.19 15.28 3.04
N LEU A 75 -0.75 14.55 3.62
CA LEU A 75 -2.06 15.08 4.00
C LEU A 75 -1.99 16.06 5.18
N SER A 76 -1.07 15.87 6.14
CA SER A 76 -0.89 16.79 7.26
C SER A 76 -0.30 18.13 6.83
N HIS A 77 0.57 18.17 5.82
CA HIS A 77 1.09 19.42 5.25
C HIS A 77 -0.01 20.29 4.62
N HIS A 78 -1.01 19.66 4.01
CA HIS A 78 -2.22 20.34 3.52
C HIS A 78 -3.23 20.71 4.62
N MET A 79 -3.00 20.25 5.85
CA MET A 79 -3.78 20.58 7.06
C MET A 79 -3.04 21.56 7.99
N ALA A 80 -1.97 22.24 7.51
CA ALA A 80 -1.43 23.39 8.23
C ALA A 80 -2.59 24.37 8.53
N PRO A 81 -2.74 24.83 9.78
CA PRO A 81 -3.92 25.58 10.20
C PRO A 81 -4.09 26.78 9.29
N ARG A 82 -5.26 26.89 8.64
CA ARG A 82 -5.62 28.15 8.02
C ARG A 82 -5.74 29.14 9.18
N ALA A 83 -4.88 30.16 9.20
CA ALA A 83 -4.82 31.25 10.18
C ALA A 83 -6.20 31.89 10.54
N SER A 84 -7.24 31.56 9.80
CA SER A 84 -8.64 31.86 10.09
C SER A 84 -9.23 31.17 11.34
N GLU A 85 -8.76 29.98 11.75
CA GLU A 85 -9.24 29.35 13.00
C GLU A 85 -8.61 29.97 14.24
N GLU A 86 -7.34 30.38 14.19
CA GLU A 86 -6.70 31.16 15.25
C GLU A 86 -7.38 32.51 15.43
N HIS A 87 -7.70 33.24 14.36
CA HIS A 87 -8.40 34.52 14.47
C HIS A 87 -9.81 34.40 15.09
N ARG A 88 -10.55 33.31 14.82
CA ARG A 88 -11.85 33.08 15.48
C ARG A 88 -11.72 32.65 16.93
N ALA A 89 -10.69 31.88 17.27
CA ALA A 89 -10.43 31.48 18.65
C ALA A 89 -10.00 32.68 19.51
N ILE A 90 -9.23 33.61 18.94
CA ILE A 90 -8.83 34.86 19.61
C ILE A 90 -10.04 35.81 19.73
N ALA A 91 -10.82 36.00 18.66
CA ALA A 91 -11.99 36.87 18.68
C ALA A 91 -13.19 36.35 19.52
N ALA A 92 -13.17 35.08 19.94
CA ALA A 92 -14.15 34.51 20.87
C ALA A 92 -13.63 34.46 22.32
N ALA A 93 -12.36 34.76 22.53
CA ALA A 93 -11.73 34.87 23.84
C ALA A 93 -11.66 36.34 24.34
N ASP A 94 -11.83 37.31 23.43
CA ASP A 94 -12.18 38.72 23.70
C ASP A 94 -13.70 38.89 23.88
#